data_AF-A0A836I4H0-F1
#
_entry.id   AF-A0A836I4H0-F1
#
_cell.length_a   1.000
_cell.length_b   1.000
_cell.length_c   1.000
_cell.angle_alpha   90.00
_cell.angle_beta   90.00
_cell.angle_gamma   90.00
#
_symmetry.space_group_name_H-M   'P 1'
#
loop_
_entity.id
_entity.type
_entity.pdbx_description
1 polymer ?
#
loop_
_entity_poly.entity_id
_entity_poly.type
_entity_poly.pdbx_seq_one_letter_code
_entity_poly.pdbx_strand_id
1 'polypeptide(L)'
;MSSLFNSYEGDLDDTLRALREGCAKLQAGIDAQYKHEKDPTLVYHPPPATGPLSRAQQLQVVQQALSHAKDLLTSMTYEMSDLEPSERAATRERLDLHRKTCNRLDGEVAQLRQSCSAADRADLLHFGVSTADGGTRDPFVTEANTETQAHRLMALQTTQRLQGGTNTLAKAEAYLAQTNSLGRESLNTLRTQTEQIVHIQETTNDVDAEILQSRAIINQMQRTALRHRLKLIMLIFLLVAFILLLLYYH
;
A
#
# COMPACT_ATOMS: atom_id res chain seq x y z
N MET A 1 -31.02 7.74 3.91
CA MET A 1 -29.65 8.23 3.60
C MET A 1 -29.07 9.09 4.74
N SER A 2 -28.23 8.53 5.62
CA SER A 2 -27.56 9.28 6.72
C SER A 2 -26.51 10.26 6.18
N SER A 3 -26.48 11.50 6.68
CA SER A 3 -25.51 12.53 6.25
C SER A 3 -24.05 12.12 6.50
N LEU A 4 -23.80 11.26 7.48
CA LEU A 4 -22.48 10.72 7.79
C LEU A 4 -21.97 9.76 6.70
N PHE A 5 -22.84 8.92 6.15
CA PHE A 5 -22.48 8.01 5.07
C PHE A 5 -22.03 8.75 3.81
N ASN A 6 -22.73 9.83 3.44
CA ASN A 6 -22.35 10.66 2.30
C ASN A 6 -21.02 11.40 2.54
N SER A 7 -20.71 11.75 3.79
CA SER A 7 -19.40 12.34 4.15
C SER A 7 -18.28 11.33 3.94
N TYR A 8 -18.46 10.10 4.41
CA TYR A 8 -17.48 9.03 4.22
C TYR A 8 -17.31 8.65 2.75
N GLU A 9 -18.38 8.67 1.96
CA GLU A 9 -18.31 8.44 0.52
C GLU A 9 -17.51 9.54 -0.20
N GLY A 10 -17.71 10.81 0.18
CA GLY A 10 -16.91 11.94 -0.33
C GLY A 10 -15.43 11.83 0.02
N ASP A 11 -15.12 11.53 1.28
CA ASP A 11 -13.73 11.33 1.73
C ASP A 11 -13.07 10.13 1.03
N LEU A 12 -13.84 9.08 0.71
CA LEU A 12 -13.35 7.91 0.00
C LEU A 12 -13.00 8.27 -1.44
N ASP A 13 -13.86 9.01 -2.12
CA ASP A 13 -13.60 9.43 -3.49
C ASP A 13 -12.39 10.38 -3.59
N ASP A 14 -12.23 11.28 -2.63
CA ASP A 14 -11.08 12.18 -2.57
C ASP A 14 -9.77 11.43 -2.25
N THR A 15 -9.79 10.47 -1.32
CA THR A 15 -8.61 9.63 -1.04
C THR A 15 -8.27 8.73 -2.23
N LEU A 16 -9.25 8.17 -2.93
CA LEU A 16 -9.05 7.42 -4.17
C LEU A 16 -8.50 8.28 -5.31
N ARG A 17 -8.93 9.54 -5.42
CA ARG A 17 -8.40 10.50 -6.40
C ARG A 17 -6.93 10.82 -6.10
N ALA A 18 -6.61 11.11 -4.85
CA ALA A 18 -5.24 11.37 -4.41
C ALA A 18 -4.33 10.15 -4.63
N LEU A 19 -4.83 8.94 -4.36
CA LEU A 19 -4.09 7.69 -4.60
C LEU A 19 -3.77 7.52 -6.10
N ARG A 20 -4.75 7.71 -6.98
CA ARG A 20 -4.55 7.60 -8.44
C ARG A 20 -3.55 8.63 -8.96
N GLU A 21 -3.64 9.87 -8.47
CA GLU A 21 -2.69 10.92 -8.84
C GLU A 21 -1.27 10.58 -8.38
N GLY A 22 -1.11 10.06 -7.16
CA GLY A 22 0.17 9.60 -6.63
C GLY A 22 0.76 8.44 -7.45
N CYS A 23 -0.06 7.45 -7.79
CA CYS A 23 0.33 6.34 -8.67
C CYS A 23 0.76 6.84 -10.06
N ALA A 24 0.00 7.76 -10.65
CA ALA A 24 0.30 8.32 -11.97
C ALA A 24 1.62 9.10 -11.98
N LYS A 25 1.91 9.88 -10.94
CA LYS A 25 3.19 10.61 -10.79
C LYS A 25 4.37 9.65 -10.71
N LEU A 26 4.25 8.61 -9.90
CA LEU A 26 5.28 7.56 -9.77
C LEU A 26 5.50 6.81 -11.08
N GLN A 27 4.42 6.44 -11.78
CA GLN A 27 4.50 5.75 -13.06
C GLN A 27 5.12 6.64 -14.15
N ALA A 28 4.75 7.92 -14.22
CA ALA A 28 5.38 8.88 -15.13
C ALA A 28 6.88 9.04 -14.86
N GLY A 29 7.30 8.99 -13.58
CA GLY A 29 8.72 9.01 -13.21
C GLY A 29 9.49 7.76 -13.63
N ILE A 30 8.84 6.60 -13.68
CA ILE A 30 9.43 5.34 -14.19
C ILE A 30 9.49 5.38 -15.73
N ASP A 31 8.43 5.85 -16.38
CA ASP A 31 8.39 5.97 -17.84
C ASP A 31 9.43 6.97 -18.37
N ALA A 32 9.68 8.06 -17.63
CA ALA A 32 10.73 9.02 -17.97
C ALA A 32 12.13 8.39 -17.91
N GLN A 33 12.37 7.54 -16.91
CA GLN A 33 13.62 6.79 -16.79
C GLN A 33 13.78 5.78 -17.94
N TYR A 34 12.73 5.03 -18.25
CA TYR A 34 12.75 4.06 -19.36
C TYR A 34 12.99 4.73 -20.72
N LYS A 35 12.45 5.95 -20.92
CA LYS A 35 12.70 6.74 -22.13
C LYS A 35 14.16 7.22 -22.21
N HIS A 36 14.75 7.64 -21.09
CA HIS A 36 16.17 7.99 -21.03
C HIS A 36 17.08 6.79 -21.30
N GLU A 37 16.72 5.60 -20.81
CA GLU A 37 17.47 4.36 -21.07
C GLU A 37 17.49 4.00 -22.56
N LYS A 38 16.41 4.30 -23.30
CA LYS A 38 16.32 4.06 -24.74
C LYS A 38 17.00 5.14 -25.59
N ASP A 39 16.77 6.40 -25.24
CA ASP A 39 17.28 7.56 -25.96
C ASP A 39 18.10 8.44 -25.01
N PRO A 40 19.44 8.31 -24.98
CA PRO A 40 20.33 9.06 -24.08
C PRO A 40 20.32 10.58 -24.26
N THR A 41 19.61 11.09 -25.28
CA THR A 41 19.45 12.52 -25.57
C THR A 41 18.32 13.18 -24.79
N LEU A 42 17.39 12.41 -24.21
CA LEU A 42 16.39 12.96 -23.31
C LEU A 42 17.02 13.23 -21.94
N VAL A 43 16.82 14.41 -21.36
CA VAL A 43 17.32 14.72 -20.01
C VAL A 43 16.38 14.11 -18.98
N TYR A 44 16.90 13.19 -18.17
CA TYR A 44 16.22 12.63 -17.00
C TYR A 44 17.04 12.93 -15.75
N HIS A 45 16.42 13.59 -14.78
CA HIS A 45 17.01 13.76 -13.46
C HIS A 45 16.46 12.70 -12.52
N PRO A 46 17.32 11.85 -11.93
CA PRO A 46 16.88 10.88 -10.96
C PRO A 46 16.29 11.61 -9.74
N PRO A 47 15.14 11.15 -9.22
CA PRO A 47 14.59 11.72 -7.98
C PRO A 47 15.60 11.52 -6.84
N PRO A 48 15.70 12.49 -5.91
CA PRO A 48 16.69 12.41 -4.84
C PRO A 48 16.44 11.19 -3.96
N ALA A 49 17.53 10.55 -3.50
CA ALA A 49 17.46 9.37 -2.64
C ALA A 49 16.76 9.63 -1.30
N THR A 50 16.71 10.89 -0.86
CA THR A 50 16.02 11.34 0.36
C THR A 50 15.26 12.65 0.11
N GLY A 51 14.10 12.80 0.75
CA GLY A 51 13.27 14.02 0.70
C GLY A 51 11.87 13.81 0.11
N PRO A 52 11.02 14.87 0.10
CA PRO A 52 9.60 14.78 -0.29
C PRO A 52 9.39 14.39 -1.76
N LEU A 53 10.42 14.56 -2.58
CA LEU A 53 10.44 14.15 -3.99
C LEU A 53 11.01 12.74 -4.21
N SER A 54 11.45 12.05 -3.14
CA SER A 54 11.96 10.68 -3.25
C SER A 54 10.83 9.71 -3.59
N ARG A 55 11.11 8.74 -4.46
CA ARG A 55 10.16 7.68 -4.82
C ARG A 55 9.73 6.87 -3.61
N ALA A 56 10.65 6.60 -2.69
CA ALA A 56 10.36 5.89 -1.44
C ALA A 56 9.33 6.64 -0.57
N GLN A 57 9.48 7.96 -0.41
CA GLN A 57 8.52 8.75 0.38
C GLN A 57 7.17 8.89 -0.34
N GLN A 58 7.17 9.11 -1.66
CA GLN A 58 5.92 9.16 -2.44
C GLN A 58 5.17 7.83 -2.38
N LEU A 59 5.88 6.71 -2.42
CA LEU A 59 5.33 5.37 -2.28
C LEU A 59 4.76 5.13 -0.87
N GLN A 60 5.41 5.64 0.17
CA GLN A 60 4.89 5.60 1.54
C GLN A 60 3.60 6.42 1.68
N VAL A 61 3.53 7.60 1.07
CA VAL A 61 2.31 8.43 1.05
C VAL A 61 1.16 7.70 0.34
N VAL A 62 1.44 7.06 -0.79
CA VAL A 62 0.44 6.24 -1.52
C VAL A 62 -0.02 5.06 -0.67
N GLN A 63 0.88 4.38 0.05
CA GLN A 63 0.51 3.28 0.96
C GLN A 63 -0.35 3.75 2.13
N GLN A 64 -0.05 4.91 2.70
CA GLN A 64 -0.85 5.50 3.78
C GLN A 64 -2.23 5.92 3.29
N ALA A 65 -2.34 6.48 2.08
CA ALA A 65 -3.62 6.80 1.47
C ALA A 65 -4.46 5.52 1.20
N LEU A 66 -3.80 4.42 0.81
CA LEU A 66 -4.44 3.12 0.60
C LEU A 66 -4.95 2.49 1.90
N SER A 67 -4.17 2.57 2.98
CA SER A 67 -4.63 2.09 4.30
C SER A 67 -5.82 2.92 4.78
N HIS A 68 -5.75 4.24 4.64
CA HIS A 68 -6.85 5.13 5.00
C HIS A 68 -8.15 4.83 4.21
N ALA A 69 -8.04 4.56 2.90
CA ALA A 69 -9.19 4.16 2.09
C ALA A 69 -9.78 2.80 2.53
N LYS A 70 -8.94 1.86 2.98
CA LYS A 70 -9.42 0.57 3.53
C LYS A 70 -10.11 0.76 4.87
N ASP A 71 -9.58 1.61 5.75
CA ASP A 71 -10.19 1.95 7.04
C ASP A 71 -11.56 2.59 6.82
N LEU A 72 -11.65 3.54 5.89
CA LEU A 72 -12.90 4.21 5.54
C LEU A 72 -13.95 3.23 4.98
N LEU A 73 -13.55 2.26 4.16
CA LEU A 73 -14.43 1.18 3.72
C LEU A 73 -14.96 0.33 4.89
N THR A 74 -14.12 0.05 5.90
CA THR A 74 -14.58 -0.66 7.10
C THR A 74 -15.58 0.18 7.88
N SER A 75 -15.31 1.47 8.10
CA SER A 75 -16.24 2.42 8.73
C SER A 75 -17.58 2.50 7.99
N MET A 76 -17.56 2.57 6.65
CA MET A 76 -18.79 2.55 5.84
C MET A 76 -19.54 1.21 5.96
N THR A 77 -18.83 0.09 6.11
CA THR A 77 -19.44 -1.23 6.33
C THR A 77 -20.16 -1.29 7.68
N TYR A 78 -19.58 -0.71 8.73
CA TYR A 78 -20.20 -0.61 10.05
C TYR A 78 -21.45 0.27 10.02
N GLU A 79 -21.36 1.47 9.44
CA GLU A 79 -22.50 2.39 9.35
C GLU A 79 -23.65 1.80 8.51
N MET A 80 -23.33 1.01 7.49
CA MET A 80 -24.32 0.30 6.67
C MET A 80 -25.11 -0.76 7.47
N SER A 81 -24.50 -1.34 8.51
CA SER A 81 -25.18 -2.28 9.39
C SER A 81 -26.34 -1.62 10.15
N ASP A 82 -26.33 -0.31 10.36
CA ASP A 82 -27.35 0.42 11.11
C ASP A 82 -28.51 0.98 10.25
N LEU A 83 -28.42 0.91 8.91
CA LEU A 83 -29.43 1.46 7.97
C LEU A 83 -30.73 0.62 7.89
N GLU A 84 -31.77 1.06 7.18
CA GLU A 84 -33.00 0.25 6.99
C GLU A 84 -32.78 -0.87 5.94
N PRO A 85 -33.36 -2.09 6.07
CA PRO A 85 -33.09 -3.20 5.13
C PRO A 85 -33.44 -2.91 3.64
N SER A 86 -34.29 -1.93 3.36
CA SER A 86 -34.59 -1.41 2.01
C SER A 86 -33.42 -0.61 1.41
N GLU A 87 -32.84 0.33 2.17
CA GLU A 87 -31.69 1.14 1.74
C GLU A 87 -30.37 0.35 1.75
N ARG A 88 -30.25 -0.67 2.63
CA ARG A 88 -29.05 -1.52 2.75
C ARG A 88 -28.70 -2.25 1.45
N ALA A 89 -29.68 -2.75 0.69
CA ALA A 89 -29.37 -3.53 -0.52
C ALA A 89 -28.63 -2.68 -1.58
N ALA A 90 -29.07 -1.44 -1.77
CA ALA A 90 -28.48 -0.52 -2.75
C ALA A 90 -27.12 0.02 -2.31
N THR A 91 -26.92 0.31 -1.02
CA THR A 91 -25.62 0.76 -0.48
C THR A 91 -24.58 -0.37 -0.48
N ARG A 92 -25.01 -1.63 -0.29
CA ARG A 92 -24.13 -2.80 -0.37
C ARG A 92 -23.47 -2.94 -1.73
N GLU A 93 -24.26 -2.82 -2.79
CA GLU A 93 -23.78 -2.95 -4.16
C GLU A 93 -22.72 -1.89 -4.47
N ARG A 94 -22.95 -0.65 -4.04
CA ARG A 94 -21.98 0.45 -4.18
C ARG A 94 -20.71 0.17 -3.40
N LEU A 95 -20.82 -0.26 -2.15
CA LEU A 95 -19.67 -0.61 -1.31
C LEU A 95 -18.84 -1.75 -1.90
N ASP A 96 -19.49 -2.75 -2.51
CA ASP A 96 -18.81 -3.84 -3.22
C ASP A 96 -18.06 -3.34 -4.46
N LEU A 97 -18.58 -2.33 -5.17
CA LEU A 97 -17.87 -1.67 -6.29
C LEU A 97 -16.64 -0.90 -5.81
N HIS A 98 -16.76 -0.13 -4.72
CA HIS A 98 -15.62 0.57 -4.12
C HIS A 98 -14.57 -0.43 -3.60
N ARG A 99 -15.00 -1.54 -2.97
CA ARG A 99 -14.10 -2.61 -2.52
C ARG A 99 -13.34 -3.26 -3.66
N LYS A 100 -14.01 -3.58 -4.78
CA LYS A 100 -13.35 -4.09 -5.99
C LYS A 100 -12.33 -3.09 -6.55
N THR A 101 -12.68 -1.81 -6.53
CA THR A 101 -11.79 -0.73 -6.98
C THR A 101 -10.56 -0.61 -6.08
N CYS A 102 -10.73 -0.64 -4.75
CA CYS A 102 -9.61 -0.65 -3.80
C CYS A 102 -8.71 -1.88 -3.96
N ASN A 103 -9.27 -3.08 -4.16
CA ASN A 103 -8.48 -4.29 -4.38
C ASN A 103 -7.67 -4.23 -5.68
N ARG A 104 -8.23 -3.65 -6.75
CA ARG A 104 -7.49 -3.41 -8.00
C ARG A 104 -6.33 -2.43 -7.78
N LEU A 105 -6.59 -1.32 -7.08
CA LEU A 105 -5.58 -0.32 -6.76
C LEU A 105 -4.48 -0.87 -5.84
N ASP A 106 -4.81 -1.78 -4.92
CA ASP A 106 -3.84 -2.48 -4.08
C ASP A 106 -2.85 -3.31 -4.90
N GLY A 107 -3.36 -4.04 -5.91
CA GLY A 107 -2.52 -4.76 -6.87
C GLY A 107 -1.64 -3.83 -7.71
N GLU A 108 -2.18 -2.71 -8.19
CA GLU A 108 -1.44 -1.69 -8.95
C GLU A 108 -0.32 -1.06 -8.10
N VAL A 109 -0.59 -0.73 -6.83
CA VAL A 109 0.41 -0.17 -5.90
C VAL A 109 1.51 -1.19 -5.59
N ALA A 110 1.18 -2.49 -5.46
CA ALA A 110 2.17 -3.53 -5.24
C ALA A 110 3.11 -3.70 -6.45
N GLN A 111 2.57 -3.69 -7.68
CA GLN A 111 3.36 -3.72 -8.91
C GLN A 111 4.22 -2.46 -9.06
N LEU A 112 3.65 -1.29 -8.72
CA LEU A 112 4.36 -0.02 -8.76
C LEU A 112 5.51 0.01 -7.75
N ARG A 113 5.34 -0.58 -6.57
CA ARG A 113 6.42 -0.75 -5.57
C ARG A 113 7.60 -1.55 -6.12
N GLN A 114 7.32 -2.67 -6.78
CA GLN A 114 8.37 -3.47 -7.41
C GLN A 114 9.09 -2.68 -8.51
N SER A 115 8.33 -1.92 -9.30
CA SER A 115 8.84 -1.11 -10.39
C SER A 115 9.68 0.08 -9.89
N CYS A 116 9.26 0.79 -8.84
CA CYS A 116 10.04 1.83 -8.19
C CYS A 116 11.35 1.28 -7.61
N SER A 117 11.33 0.09 -6.98
CA SER A 117 12.55 -0.53 -6.45
C SER A 117 13.52 -0.98 -7.55
N ALA A 118 13.01 -1.40 -8.71
CA ALA A 118 13.85 -1.70 -9.88
C ALA A 118 14.45 -0.41 -10.48
N ALA A 119 13.61 0.62 -10.63
CA ALA A 119 13.96 1.95 -11.11
C ALA A 119 15.04 2.62 -10.24
N ASP A 120 14.89 2.59 -8.91
CA ASP A 120 15.88 3.14 -7.98
C ASP A 120 17.21 2.37 -8.04
N ARG A 121 17.19 1.05 -8.23
CA ARG A 121 18.40 0.26 -8.44
C ARG A 121 19.11 0.64 -9.74
N ALA A 122 18.37 0.81 -10.83
CA ALA A 122 18.94 1.23 -12.11
C ALA A 122 19.50 2.66 -12.04
N ASP A 123 18.83 3.58 -11.35
CA ASP A 123 19.33 4.94 -11.13
C ASP A 123 20.60 4.94 -10.28
N LEU A 124 20.67 4.14 -9.21
CA LEU A 124 21.89 3.99 -8.42
C LEU A 124 23.05 3.37 -9.20
N LEU A 125 22.79 2.45 -10.12
CA LEU A 125 23.83 1.86 -10.98
C LEU A 125 24.33 2.86 -12.05
N HIS A 126 23.43 3.66 -12.63
CA HIS A 126 23.76 4.62 -13.68
C HIS A 126 24.44 5.89 -13.11
N PHE A 127 23.88 6.44 -12.02
CA PHE A 127 24.38 7.68 -11.42
C PHE A 127 25.37 7.44 -10.27
N GLY A 128 25.37 6.27 -9.61
CA GLY A 128 26.35 5.92 -8.58
C GLY A 128 27.75 5.68 -9.12
N VAL A 129 27.88 5.21 -10.36
CA VAL A 129 29.16 5.20 -11.11
C VAL A 129 29.60 6.63 -11.44
N SER A 130 28.65 7.53 -11.67
CA SER A 130 28.94 8.93 -12.00
C SER A 130 29.30 9.79 -10.78
N THR A 131 28.95 9.39 -9.54
CA THR A 131 29.40 10.10 -8.33
C THR A 131 30.85 9.84 -7.93
N ALA A 132 31.54 8.89 -8.57
CA ALA A 132 32.99 8.77 -8.47
C ALA A 132 33.73 9.77 -9.40
N ASP A 133 33.02 10.40 -10.33
CA ASP A 133 33.57 11.33 -11.33
C ASP A 133 32.73 12.63 -11.43
N GLY A 134 32.19 13.08 -10.30
CA GLY A 134 31.39 14.30 -10.19
C GLY A 134 32.23 15.54 -9.93
N GLY A 135 33.25 15.76 -10.75
CA GLY A 135 34.04 16.99 -10.76
C GLY A 135 34.14 17.53 -12.17
N THR A 136 33.13 18.28 -12.59
CA THR A 136 33.13 19.10 -13.82
C THR A 136 34.44 19.88 -13.91
N ARG A 137 35.38 19.41 -14.74
CA ARG A 137 36.61 20.13 -15.09
C ARG A 137 36.51 20.55 -16.54
N ASP A 138 36.20 21.82 -16.72
CA ASP A 138 36.40 22.56 -17.95
C ASP A 138 37.84 22.37 -18.48
N PRO A 139 38.04 22.25 -19.81
CA PRO A 139 39.36 22.17 -20.42
C PRO A 139 39.83 23.59 -20.77
N PHE A 140 40.31 24.36 -19.80
CA PHE A 140 41.07 25.57 -20.09
C PHE A 140 42.03 25.90 -18.94
N VAL A 141 43.15 26.52 -19.31
CA VAL A 141 44.21 27.12 -18.47
C VAL A 141 45.45 26.25 -18.20
N THR A 142 46.29 26.21 -19.24
CA THR A 142 47.66 26.76 -19.24
C THR A 142 48.77 25.98 -18.53
N GLU A 143 49.53 25.35 -19.41
CA GLU A 143 50.95 25.01 -19.34
C GLU A 143 51.86 26.05 -18.68
N ALA A 144 52.98 25.51 -18.17
CA ALA A 144 54.28 26.14 -17.97
C ALA A 144 54.51 26.95 -16.68
N ASN A 145 55.48 26.44 -15.88
CA ASN A 145 56.39 27.16 -14.98
C ASN A 145 56.22 26.99 -13.45
N THR A 146 56.12 25.80 -12.85
CA THR A 146 56.22 25.67 -11.36
C THR A 146 56.68 24.29 -10.81
N GLU A 147 57.57 23.56 -11.47
CA GLU A 147 57.91 22.17 -11.05
C GLU A 147 58.47 22.04 -9.62
N THR A 148 59.06 23.08 -9.02
CA THR A 148 59.64 22.99 -7.66
C THR A 148 58.71 23.51 -6.54
N GLN A 149 57.68 24.31 -6.84
CA GLN A 149 56.67 24.76 -5.86
C GLN A 149 55.44 23.84 -5.82
N ALA A 150 55.12 23.19 -6.94
CA ALA A 150 54.01 22.25 -7.06
C ALA A 150 54.16 21.05 -6.10
N HIS A 151 55.37 20.50 -5.93
CA HIS A 151 55.58 19.36 -5.03
C HIS A 151 55.30 19.67 -3.55
N ARG A 152 55.60 20.88 -3.08
CA ARG A 152 55.39 21.27 -1.67
C ARG A 152 53.92 21.63 -1.40
N LEU A 153 53.26 22.28 -2.35
CA LEU A 153 51.81 22.53 -2.29
C LEU A 153 51.00 21.25 -2.43
N MET A 154 51.42 20.32 -3.30
CA MET A 154 50.79 19.01 -3.46
C MET A 154 50.94 18.15 -2.20
N ALA A 155 52.08 18.22 -1.50
CA ALA A 155 52.28 17.55 -0.21
C ALA A 155 51.36 18.10 0.90
N LEU A 156 51.23 19.42 1.02
CA LEU A 156 50.31 20.03 1.99
C LEU A 156 48.84 19.76 1.64
N GLN A 157 48.50 19.76 0.34
CA GLN A 157 47.16 19.45 -0.14
C GLN A 157 46.83 17.96 0.03
N THR A 158 47.81 17.06 -0.06
CA THR A 158 47.62 15.63 0.26
C THR A 158 47.44 15.41 1.76
N THR A 159 48.13 16.15 2.64
CA THR A 159 47.87 16.07 4.09
C THR A 159 46.50 16.64 4.47
N GLN A 160 46.07 17.76 3.87
CA GLN A 160 44.72 18.29 4.09
C GLN A 160 43.63 17.35 3.55
N ARG A 161 43.85 16.70 2.40
CA ARG A 161 42.97 15.65 1.88
C ARG A 161 42.94 14.43 2.78
N LEU A 162 44.07 14.06 3.39
CA LEU A 162 44.13 12.94 4.34
C LEU A 162 43.35 13.25 5.62
N GLN A 163 43.48 14.46 6.17
CA GLN A 163 42.70 14.91 7.33
C GLN A 163 41.20 15.06 7.03
N GLY A 164 40.86 15.49 5.80
CA GLY A 164 39.46 15.48 5.33
C GLY A 164 38.93 14.05 5.20
N GLY A 165 39.74 13.14 4.65
CA GLY A 165 39.43 11.72 4.47
C GLY A 165 39.20 11.00 5.80
N THR A 166 40.00 11.27 6.83
CA THR A 166 39.81 10.67 8.16
C THR A 166 38.55 11.19 8.85
N ASN A 167 38.21 12.47 8.69
CA ASN A 167 36.95 13.02 9.22
C ASN A 167 35.73 12.45 8.49
N THR A 168 35.80 12.28 7.16
CA THR A 168 34.75 11.60 6.40
C THR A 168 34.63 10.12 6.76
N LEU A 169 35.75 9.44 7.05
CA LEU A 169 35.76 8.05 7.48
C LEU A 169 35.15 7.88 8.87
N ALA A 170 35.48 8.77 9.82
CA ALA A 170 34.88 8.78 11.16
C ALA A 170 33.37 9.05 11.11
N LYS A 171 32.93 9.94 10.20
CA LYS A 171 31.50 10.17 9.95
C LYS A 171 30.84 8.94 9.33
N ALA A 172 31.48 8.30 8.35
CA ALA A 172 30.97 7.07 7.74
C ALA A 172 30.85 5.94 8.77
N GLU A 173 31.81 5.79 9.68
CA GLU A 173 31.77 4.83 10.78
C GLU A 173 30.62 5.11 11.75
N ALA A 174 30.39 6.38 12.11
CA ALA A 174 29.23 6.78 12.93
C ALA A 174 27.90 6.49 12.22
N TYR A 175 27.80 6.78 10.92
CA TYR A 175 26.61 6.45 10.12
C TYR A 175 26.39 4.94 9.97
N LEU A 176 27.46 4.15 9.83
CA LEU A 176 27.38 2.69 9.79
C LEU A 176 27.00 2.10 11.15
N ALA A 177 27.45 2.68 12.25
CA ALA A 177 27.02 2.27 13.60
C ALA A 177 25.53 2.57 13.82
N GLN A 178 25.07 3.76 13.41
CA GLN A 178 23.65 4.15 13.47
C GLN A 178 22.78 3.31 12.51
N THR A 179 23.30 2.94 11.35
CA THR A 179 22.64 2.05 10.40
C THR A 179 22.62 0.60 10.90
N ASN A 180 23.66 0.16 11.62
CA ASN A 180 23.65 -1.16 12.27
C ASN A 180 22.63 -1.23 13.42
N SER A 181 22.46 -0.17 14.21
CA SER A 181 21.40 -0.14 15.22
C SER A 181 20.01 -0.12 14.59
N LEU A 182 19.81 0.70 13.55
CA LEU A 182 18.54 0.78 12.82
C LEU A 182 18.24 -0.51 12.03
N GLY A 183 19.28 -1.15 11.48
CA GLY A 183 19.19 -2.42 10.77
C GLY A 183 18.90 -3.60 11.70
N ARG A 184 19.44 -3.60 12.94
CA ARG A 184 19.08 -4.58 13.97
C ARG A 184 17.64 -4.43 14.43
N GLU A 185 17.16 -3.20 14.60
CA GLU A 185 15.77 -2.93 14.94
C GLU A 185 14.83 -3.33 13.79
N SER A 186 15.18 -2.99 12.56
CA SER A 186 14.42 -3.35 11.36
C SER A 186 14.41 -4.86 11.08
N LEU A 187 15.50 -5.59 11.36
CA LEU A 187 15.51 -7.06 11.28
C LEU A 187 14.60 -7.70 12.34
N ASN A 188 14.50 -7.08 13.53
CA ASN A 188 13.60 -7.56 14.58
C ASN A 188 12.12 -7.28 14.21
N THR A 189 11.85 -6.12 13.60
CA THR A 189 10.52 -5.76 13.05
C THR A 189 10.14 -6.63 11.84
N LEU A 190 11.07 -6.98 10.97
CA LEU A 190 10.81 -7.89 9.84
C LEU A 190 10.59 -9.33 10.30
N ARG A 191 11.25 -9.77 11.38
CA ARG A 191 10.95 -11.07 12.03
C ARG A 191 9.54 -11.11 12.64
N THR A 192 9.16 -10.07 13.38
CA THR A 192 7.80 -9.95 13.93
C THR A 192 6.74 -9.77 12.83
N GLN A 193 7.07 -9.11 11.72
CA GLN A 193 6.21 -9.06 10.53
C GLN A 193 6.13 -10.41 9.80
N THR A 194 7.18 -11.22 9.82
CA THR A 194 7.15 -12.58 9.23
C THR A 194 6.28 -13.51 10.08
N GLU A 195 6.35 -13.41 11.41
CA GLU A 195 5.42 -14.11 12.31
C GLU A 195 3.96 -13.66 12.12
N GLN A 196 3.71 -12.36 11.91
CA GLN A 196 2.37 -11.85 11.59
C GLN A 196 1.86 -12.35 10.23
N ILE A 197 2.72 -12.48 9.20
CA ILE A 197 2.35 -13.04 7.90
C ILE A 197 2.01 -14.53 8.00
N VAL A 198 2.77 -15.31 8.78
CA VAL A 198 2.45 -16.73 9.04
C VAL A 198 1.14 -16.85 9.80
N HIS A 199 0.89 -15.97 10.78
CA HIS A 199 -0.36 -16.00 11.52
C HIS A 199 -1.57 -15.58 10.66
N ILE A 200 -1.41 -14.62 9.73
CA ILE A 200 -2.44 -14.21 8.76
C ILE A 200 -2.75 -15.32 7.75
N GLN A 201 -1.78 -16.16 7.36
CA GLN A 201 -2.05 -17.33 6.52
C GLN A 201 -2.84 -18.41 7.26
N GLU A 202 -2.63 -18.57 8.57
CA GLU A 202 -3.38 -19.52 9.40
C GLU A 202 -4.80 -19.01 9.71
N THR A 203 -4.97 -17.70 9.97
CA THR A 203 -6.32 -17.10 10.14
C THR A 203 -7.08 -16.93 8.83
N THR A 204 -6.43 -16.85 7.68
CA THR A 204 -7.15 -16.74 6.40
C THR A 204 -7.70 -18.11 5.94
N ASN A 205 -7.07 -19.23 6.31
CA ASN A 205 -7.65 -20.56 6.09
C ASN A 205 -8.73 -20.92 7.13
N ASP A 206 -8.70 -20.35 8.33
CA ASP A 206 -9.75 -20.58 9.35
C ASP A 206 -10.98 -19.68 9.16
N VAL A 207 -10.85 -18.54 8.45
CA VAL A 207 -12.01 -17.69 8.11
C VAL A 207 -12.90 -18.33 7.04
N ASP A 208 -12.39 -19.22 6.19
CA ASP A 208 -13.25 -20.04 5.31
C ASP A 208 -13.96 -21.16 6.08
N ALA A 209 -13.37 -21.68 7.16
CA ALA A 209 -14.00 -22.68 8.03
C ALA A 209 -15.13 -22.07 8.89
N GLU A 210 -14.94 -20.86 9.43
CA GLU A 210 -15.99 -20.16 10.19
C GLU A 210 -17.09 -19.55 9.30
N ILE A 211 -16.78 -19.15 8.06
CA ILE A 211 -17.79 -18.74 7.07
C ILE A 211 -18.62 -19.94 6.58
N LEU A 212 -18.01 -21.13 6.46
CA LEU A 212 -18.73 -22.38 6.18
C LEU A 212 -19.63 -22.81 7.35
N GLN A 213 -19.18 -22.66 8.61
CA GLN A 213 -20.00 -22.94 9.79
C GLN A 213 -21.15 -21.94 9.96
N SER A 214 -20.91 -20.66 9.67
CA SER A 214 -21.95 -19.62 9.70
C SER A 214 -23.03 -19.86 8.64
N ARG A 215 -22.66 -20.33 7.43
CA ARG A 215 -23.63 -20.78 6.41
C ARG A 215 -24.40 -22.04 6.82
N ALA A 216 -23.79 -22.96 7.57
CA ALA A 216 -24.46 -24.16 8.07
C ALA A 216 -25.54 -23.83 9.11
N ILE A 217 -25.26 -22.92 10.05
CA ILE A 217 -26.21 -22.50 11.09
C ILE A 217 -27.37 -21.71 10.48
N ILE A 218 -27.10 -20.83 9.51
CA ILE A 218 -28.16 -20.08 8.80
C ILE A 218 -29.05 -21.02 7.96
N ASN A 219 -28.48 -22.03 7.29
CA ASN A 219 -29.26 -23.06 6.59
C ASN A 219 -30.05 -23.96 7.54
N GLN A 220 -29.54 -24.24 8.74
CA GLN A 220 -30.23 -25.03 9.76
C GLN A 220 -31.41 -24.25 10.37
N MET A 221 -31.29 -22.92 10.50
CA MET A 221 -32.40 -22.04 10.89
C MET A 221 -33.47 -21.92 9.79
N GLN A 222 -33.10 -21.82 8.51
CA GLN A 222 -34.07 -21.78 7.40
C GLN A 222 -34.92 -23.06 7.28
N ARG A 223 -34.32 -24.25 7.45
CA ARG A 223 -35.06 -25.53 7.43
C ARG A 223 -36.01 -25.71 8.62
N THR A 224 -35.70 -25.08 9.75
CA THR A 224 -36.55 -25.16 10.95
C THR A 224 -37.75 -24.21 10.85
N ALA A 225 -37.55 -23.01 10.29
CA ALA A 225 -38.63 -22.06 10.02
C ALA A 225 -39.74 -22.64 9.11
N LEU A 226 -39.37 -23.40 8.07
CA LEU A 226 -40.35 -24.06 7.18
C LEU A 226 -41.18 -25.14 7.90
N ARG A 227 -40.57 -25.92 8.80
CA ARG A 227 -41.29 -26.95 9.57
C ARG A 227 -42.31 -26.35 10.54
N HIS A 228 -41.98 -25.22 11.18
CA HIS A 228 -42.94 -24.51 12.03
C HIS A 228 -44.11 -23.94 11.23
N ARG A 229 -43.85 -23.38 10.03
CA ARG A 229 -44.91 -22.89 9.14
C ARG A 229 -45.84 -24.01 8.67
N LEU A 230 -45.31 -25.18 8.34
CA LEU A 230 -46.12 -26.33 7.89
C LEU A 230 -47.01 -26.91 8.99
N LYS A 231 -46.51 -27.00 10.23
CA LYS A 231 -47.34 -27.40 11.39
C LYS A 231 -48.49 -26.43 11.65
N LEU A 232 -48.25 -25.13 11.49
CA LEU A 232 -49.27 -24.09 11.71
C LEU A 232 -50.38 -24.18 10.65
N ILE A 233 -50.01 -24.38 9.37
CA ILE A 233 -50.99 -24.59 8.28
C ILE A 233 -51.83 -25.85 8.52
N MET A 234 -51.21 -26.96 8.94
CA MET A 234 -51.91 -28.22 9.21
C MET A 234 -52.93 -28.08 10.36
N LEU A 235 -52.56 -27.36 11.44
CA LEU A 235 -53.46 -27.08 12.56
C LEU A 235 -54.70 -26.29 12.11
N ILE A 236 -54.52 -25.23 11.31
CA ILE A 236 -55.62 -24.42 10.79
C ILE A 236 -56.55 -25.29 9.94
N PHE A 237 -55.99 -26.11 9.05
CA PHE A 237 -56.77 -27.02 8.21
C PHE A 237 -57.60 -28.02 9.03
N LEU A 238 -56.99 -28.58 10.08
CA LEU A 238 -57.67 -29.51 10.99
C LEU A 238 -58.83 -28.84 11.74
N LEU A 239 -58.64 -27.60 12.19
CA LEU A 239 -59.69 -26.83 12.86
C LEU A 239 -60.88 -26.56 11.91
N VAL A 240 -60.60 -26.15 10.68
CA VAL A 240 -61.62 -25.91 9.65
C VAL A 240 -62.36 -27.21 9.32
N ALA A 241 -61.66 -28.33 9.19
CA ALA A 241 -62.27 -29.62 8.93
C ALA A 241 -63.24 -30.05 10.05
N PHE A 242 -62.89 -29.77 11.31
CA PHE A 242 -63.75 -30.08 12.46
C PHE A 242 -65.05 -29.27 12.44
N ILE A 243 -64.95 -27.97 12.08
CA ILE A 243 -66.12 -27.11 11.91
C ILE A 243 -67.03 -27.62 10.79
N LEU A 244 -66.45 -28.00 9.64
CA LEU A 244 -67.21 -28.56 8.51
C LEU A 244 -67.91 -29.87 8.88
N LEU A 245 -67.24 -30.74 9.64
CA LEU A 245 -67.80 -32.02 10.07
C LEU A 245 -68.96 -31.80 11.05
N LEU A 246 -68.83 -30.88 12.00
CA LEU A 246 -69.93 -30.50 12.88
C LEU A 246 -71.14 -29.98 12.10
N LEU A 247 -70.92 -29.14 11.09
CA LEU A 247 -71.99 -28.60 10.25
C LEU A 247 -72.62 -29.67 9.35
N TYR A 248 -71.88 -30.71 8.99
CA TYR A 248 -72.43 -31.84 8.23
C TYR A 248 -73.28 -32.77 9.10
N TYR A 249 -72.91 -32.95 10.37
CA TYR A 249 -73.55 -33.91 11.28
C TYR A 249 -74.68 -33.29 12.12
N HIS A 250 -74.67 -31.97 12.31
CA HIS A 250 -75.74 -31.18 12.93
C HIS A 250 -76.67 -30.60 11.85
#